data_AF-B4NE69-F1
#
_entry.id   AF-B4NE69-F1
#
_cell.length_a   1.000
_cell.length_b   1.000
_cell.length_c   1.000
_cell.angle_alpha   90.00
_cell.angle_beta   90.00
_cell.angle_gamma   90.00
#
_symmetry.space_group_name_H-M   'P 1'
#
loop_
_entity.id
_entity.type
_entity.pdbx_description
1 polymer ?
#
loop_
_entity_poly.entity_id
_entity_poly.type
_entity_poly.pdbx_seq_one_letter_code
_entity_poly.pdbx_strand_id
1 'polypeptide(L)'
;MGMVQKRKKMHYGDTHLQRRWRVRNRRRDLDQIDTDLQTRSAELINQGVDLEKPGFAQFYCVHCAKYFINDTALQGHFRTKVHKRRLKALETEPYSIEESERAAGRGSFQKPKKRVMETQPSKEDVIAGKRIKVEEVPNKEGTTNMAQDDDQEELPSTSSSSAKPKRKRPQNMET
;
A
#
# COMPACT_ATOMS: atom_id res chain seq x y z
N MET A 1 25.80 36.37 -41.60
CA MET A 1 25.59 35.57 -40.37
C MET A 1 24.24 34.86 -40.49
N GLY A 2 24.21 33.52 -40.42
CA GLY A 2 22.99 32.73 -40.61
C GLY A 2 22.09 32.77 -39.36
N MET A 3 20.79 33.00 -39.55
CA MET A 3 19.81 33.06 -38.46
C MET A 3 19.63 31.69 -37.81
N VAL A 4 19.50 31.67 -36.49
CA VAL A 4 19.28 30.46 -35.69
C VAL A 4 17.93 29.83 -36.08
N GLN A 5 17.97 28.63 -36.67
CA GLN A 5 16.76 27.94 -37.11
C GLN A 5 15.92 27.46 -35.90
N LYS A 6 14.61 27.74 -35.93
CA LYS A 6 13.66 27.29 -34.90
C LYS A 6 13.60 25.76 -34.89
N ARG A 7 13.99 25.15 -33.78
CA ARG A 7 13.89 23.71 -33.54
C ARG A 7 12.42 23.28 -33.67
N LYS A 8 12.10 22.43 -34.66
CA LYS A 8 10.76 21.85 -34.84
C LYS A 8 10.56 20.75 -33.78
N LYS A 9 9.50 20.84 -32.96
CA LYS A 9 9.18 20.02 -31.75
C LYS A 9 9.90 20.41 -30.44
N MET A 10 9.66 21.65 -29.98
CA MET A 10 10.07 22.07 -28.63
C MET A 10 9.05 21.69 -27.54
N HIS A 11 7.78 21.54 -27.89
CA HIS A 11 6.71 21.32 -26.93
C HIS A 11 6.48 19.83 -26.70
N TYR A 12 6.73 19.38 -25.47
CA TYR A 12 6.24 18.11 -24.96
C TYR A 12 4.82 18.34 -24.44
N GLY A 13 3.81 17.91 -25.20
CA GLY A 13 2.41 18.08 -24.81
C GLY A 13 1.92 17.01 -23.83
N ASP A 14 0.77 17.25 -23.22
CA ASP A 14 0.16 16.38 -22.21
C ASP A 14 -0.56 15.14 -22.76
N THR A 15 -0.41 14.89 -24.06
CA THR A 15 -1.02 13.73 -24.75
C THR A 15 -0.64 12.40 -24.09
N HIS A 16 0.55 12.30 -23.49
CA HIS A 16 1.01 11.10 -22.79
C HIS A 16 0.25 10.87 -21.47
N LEU A 17 -0.01 11.93 -20.70
CA LEU A 17 -0.86 11.90 -19.51
C LEU A 17 -2.27 11.49 -19.93
N GLN A 18 -2.86 12.20 -20.88
CA GLN A 18 -4.24 11.94 -21.31
C GLN A 18 -4.43 10.49 -21.82
N ARG A 19 -3.43 9.90 -22.49
CA ARG A 19 -3.44 8.49 -22.89
C ARG A 19 -3.40 7.52 -21.70
N ARG A 20 -2.68 7.86 -20.63
CA ARG A 20 -2.58 7.04 -19.41
C ARG A 20 -3.88 7.02 -18.61
N TRP A 21 -4.58 8.15 -18.53
CA TRP A 21 -5.81 8.29 -17.73
C TRP A 21 -7.09 7.87 -18.47
N ARG A 22 -7.01 7.36 -19.70
CA ARG A 22 -8.20 6.89 -20.43
C ARG A 22 -8.82 5.67 -19.75
N VAL A 23 -10.15 5.62 -19.75
CA VAL A 23 -10.94 4.53 -19.15
C VAL A 23 -10.55 3.16 -19.70
N ARG A 24 -10.29 3.03 -21.01
CA ARG A 24 -9.87 1.76 -21.63
C ARG A 24 -8.55 1.17 -21.08
N ASN A 25 -7.71 2.01 -20.48
CA ASN A 25 -6.42 1.63 -19.90
C ASN A 25 -6.47 1.59 -18.36
N ARG A 26 -7.65 1.75 -17.76
CA ARG A 26 -7.83 1.78 -16.31
C ARG A 26 -7.51 0.42 -15.73
N ARG A 27 -6.79 0.43 -14.61
CA ARG A 27 -6.42 -0.77 -13.86
C ARG A 27 -7.46 -1.01 -12.76
N ARG A 28 -7.43 -2.19 -12.13
CA ARG A 28 -8.25 -2.45 -10.95
C ARG A 28 -7.94 -1.46 -9.83
N ASP A 29 -9.01 -0.97 -9.21
CA ASP A 29 -8.95 -0.01 -8.11
C ASP A 29 -8.60 -0.70 -6.79
N LEU A 30 -8.31 0.08 -5.73
CA LEU A 30 -7.80 -0.46 -4.46
C LEU A 30 -8.86 -1.23 -3.68
N ASP A 31 -10.08 -0.71 -3.66
CA ASP A 31 -11.28 -1.33 -3.08
C ASP A 31 -11.59 -2.69 -3.72
N GLN A 32 -11.56 -2.77 -5.05
CA GLN A 32 -11.76 -4.01 -5.79
C GLN A 32 -10.71 -5.07 -5.40
N ILE A 33 -9.44 -4.66 -5.28
CA ILE A 33 -8.39 -5.59 -4.87
C ILE A 33 -8.57 -6.05 -3.42
N ASP A 34 -9.02 -5.17 -2.51
CA ASP A 34 -9.30 -5.56 -1.13
C ASP A 34 -10.43 -6.61 -1.07
N THR A 35 -11.49 -6.44 -1.88
CA THR A 35 -12.56 -7.45 -1.98
C THR A 35 -12.05 -8.77 -2.54
N ASP A 36 -11.16 -8.74 -3.54
CA ASP A 36 -10.56 -9.93 -4.13
C ASP A 36 -9.66 -10.66 -3.12
N LEU A 37 -8.91 -9.93 -2.29
CA LEU A 37 -8.06 -10.50 -1.24
C LEU A 37 -8.89 -11.27 -0.19
N GLN A 38 -10.04 -10.72 0.19
CA GLN A 38 -10.91 -11.32 1.20
C GLN A 38 -11.67 -12.56 0.67
N THR A 39 -12.16 -12.50 -0.58
CA THR A 39 -13.11 -13.49 -1.10
C THR A 39 -12.51 -14.50 -2.07
N ARG A 40 -11.66 -14.05 -2.99
CA ARG A 40 -11.24 -14.81 -4.19
C ARG A 40 -9.75 -15.07 -4.27
N SER A 41 -9.00 -14.80 -3.20
CA SER A 41 -7.53 -14.87 -3.22
C SER A 41 -7.02 -16.24 -3.67
N ALA A 42 -7.61 -17.33 -3.19
CA ALA A 42 -7.22 -18.69 -3.57
C ALA A 42 -7.51 -19.00 -5.06
N GLU A 43 -8.68 -18.61 -5.55
CA GLU A 43 -9.11 -18.83 -6.93
C GLU A 43 -8.24 -18.05 -7.92
N LEU A 44 -7.87 -16.82 -7.56
CA LEU A 44 -7.02 -15.97 -8.39
C LEU A 44 -5.57 -16.45 -8.44
N ILE A 45 -5.09 -17.16 -7.43
CA ILE A 45 -3.75 -17.75 -7.44
C ILE A 45 -3.75 -19.04 -8.27
N ASN A 46 -4.79 -19.85 -8.13
CA ASN A 46 -4.93 -21.14 -8.81
C ASN A 46 -5.87 -21.04 -10.02
N GLN A 47 -5.63 -20.06 -10.90
CA GLN A 47 -6.41 -19.91 -12.14
C GLN A 47 -6.13 -21.09 -13.08
N GLY A 48 -7.17 -21.51 -13.81
CA GLY A 48 -7.02 -22.44 -14.92
C GLY A 48 -6.15 -21.86 -16.04
N VAL A 49 -5.64 -22.74 -16.90
CA VAL A 49 -4.79 -22.38 -18.03
C VAL A 49 -5.61 -21.55 -19.03
N ASP A 50 -5.20 -20.30 -19.24
CA ASP A 50 -5.85 -19.36 -20.16
C ASP A 50 -4.86 -18.84 -21.20
N LEU A 51 -5.08 -19.17 -22.48
CA LEU A 51 -4.15 -18.91 -23.59
C LEU A 51 -4.05 -17.42 -23.97
N GLU A 52 -5.06 -16.61 -23.66
CA GLU A 52 -5.09 -15.19 -24.00
C GLU A 52 -4.20 -14.34 -23.06
N LYS A 53 -3.87 -14.88 -21.88
CA LYS A 53 -3.14 -14.17 -20.84
C LYS A 53 -1.66 -14.56 -20.81
N PRO A 54 -0.76 -13.63 -20.45
CA PRO A 54 0.66 -13.94 -20.36
C PRO A 54 0.90 -14.97 -19.26
N GLY A 55 1.81 -15.91 -19.52
CA GLY A 55 2.12 -17.01 -18.61
C GLY A 55 0.94 -17.93 -18.34
N PHE A 56 0.01 -18.03 -19.30
CA PHE A 56 -1.19 -18.86 -19.24
C PHE A 56 -2.07 -18.61 -18.00
N ALA A 57 -2.09 -17.37 -17.51
CA ALA A 57 -2.71 -16.95 -16.25
C ALA A 57 -2.17 -17.59 -14.97
N GLN A 58 -1.13 -18.43 -15.05
CA GLN A 58 -0.61 -19.17 -13.90
C GLN A 58 0.22 -18.29 -12.97
N PHE A 59 0.89 -17.24 -13.47
CA PHE A 59 1.77 -16.38 -12.67
C PHE A 59 1.09 -15.04 -12.39
N TYR A 60 0.21 -15.01 -11.39
CA TYR A 60 -0.58 -13.84 -11.04
C TYR A 60 -0.21 -13.26 -9.67
N CYS A 61 -0.09 -11.92 -9.61
CA CYS A 61 0.02 -11.20 -8.35
C CYS A 61 -1.34 -10.56 -8.00
N VAL A 62 -1.92 -10.98 -6.87
CA VAL A 62 -3.24 -10.49 -6.42
C VAL A 62 -3.18 -9.00 -6.05
N HIS A 63 -2.18 -8.58 -5.28
CA HIS A 63 -2.07 -7.19 -4.81
C HIS A 63 -1.96 -6.14 -5.93
N CYS A 64 -1.29 -6.49 -7.03
CA CYS A 64 -1.06 -5.59 -8.16
C CYS A 64 -2.00 -5.85 -9.35
N ALA A 65 -2.85 -6.87 -9.27
CA ALA A 65 -3.71 -7.35 -10.34
C ALA A 65 -2.99 -7.49 -11.69
N LYS A 66 -1.83 -8.15 -11.68
CA LYS A 66 -0.95 -8.25 -12.86
C LYS A 66 -0.50 -9.68 -13.12
N TYR A 67 -0.54 -10.07 -14.39
CA TYR A 67 -0.02 -11.35 -14.89
C TYR A 67 1.45 -11.23 -15.34
N PHE A 68 2.19 -12.31 -15.16
CA PHE A 68 3.59 -12.45 -15.51
C PHE A 68 3.81 -13.67 -16.40
N ILE A 69 4.95 -13.73 -17.07
CA ILE A 69 5.28 -14.80 -18.02
C ILE A 69 5.79 -16.04 -17.30
N ASN A 70 6.67 -15.88 -16.30
CA ASN A 70 7.35 -16.94 -15.55
C ASN A 70 7.41 -16.63 -14.04
N ASP A 71 7.70 -17.63 -13.21
CA ASP A 71 7.89 -17.46 -11.75
C ASP A 71 9.00 -16.48 -11.37
N THR A 72 10.12 -16.50 -12.10
CA THR A 72 11.25 -15.60 -11.83
C THR A 72 10.86 -14.12 -11.97
N ALA A 73 9.98 -13.81 -12.92
CA ALA A 73 9.45 -12.47 -13.12
C ALA A 73 8.49 -12.06 -11.99
N LEU A 74 7.69 -13.00 -11.49
CA LEU A 74 6.80 -12.79 -10.34
C LEU A 74 7.60 -12.55 -9.04
N GLN A 75 8.62 -13.36 -8.78
CA GLN A 75 9.51 -13.19 -7.63
C GLN A 75 10.31 -11.88 -7.73
N GLY A 76 10.80 -11.54 -8.92
CA GLY A 76 11.44 -10.26 -9.20
C GLY A 76 10.50 -9.08 -8.91
N HIS A 77 9.21 -9.20 -9.27
CA HIS A 77 8.20 -8.19 -8.99
C HIS A 77 8.02 -7.91 -7.50
N PHE A 78 7.96 -8.93 -6.64
CA PHE A 78 7.80 -8.76 -5.19
C PHE A 78 8.91 -7.91 -4.55
N ARG A 79 10.13 -7.98 -5.10
CA ARG A 79 11.27 -7.18 -4.61
C ARG A 79 11.20 -5.71 -5.02
N THR A 80 10.43 -5.37 -6.06
CA THR A 80 10.36 -4.02 -6.60
C THR A 80 9.64 -3.02 -5.69
N LYS A 81 10.00 -1.74 -5.81
CA LYS A 81 9.35 -0.65 -5.06
C LYS A 81 7.87 -0.49 -5.41
N VAL A 82 7.46 -0.84 -6.64
CA VAL A 82 6.06 -0.74 -7.08
C VAL A 82 5.18 -1.66 -6.25
N HIS A 83 5.62 -2.90 -6.07
CA HIS A 83 4.90 -3.87 -5.25
C HIS A 83 4.82 -3.42 -3.78
N LYS A 84 5.96 -3.03 -3.19
CA LYS A 84 6.02 -2.55 -1.80
C LYS A 84 5.14 -1.32 -1.55
N ARG A 85 5.01 -0.42 -2.55
CA ARG A 85 4.07 0.71 -2.47
C ARG A 85 2.61 0.27 -2.49
N ARG A 86 2.29 -0.80 -3.23
CA ARG A 86 0.93 -1.33 -3.30
C ARG A 86 0.53 -2.01 -1.99
N LEU A 87 1.43 -2.77 -1.37
CA LEU A 87 1.20 -3.35 -0.04
C LEU A 87 0.90 -2.26 0.98
N LYS A 88 1.72 -1.21 1.04
CA LYS A 88 1.49 -0.06 1.92
C LYS A 88 0.16 0.65 1.69
N ALA A 89 -0.35 0.66 0.46
CA ALA A 89 -1.65 1.24 0.15
C ALA A 89 -2.83 0.35 0.60
N LEU A 90 -2.60 -0.98 0.69
CA LEU A 90 -3.59 -1.96 1.14
C LEU A 90 -3.54 -2.20 2.65
N GLU A 91 -2.49 -1.74 3.33
CA GLU A 91 -2.43 -1.75 4.81
C GLU A 91 -3.54 -0.90 5.43
N THR A 92 -3.94 0.19 4.77
CA THR A 92 -5.08 1.02 5.19
C THR A 92 -6.36 0.52 4.54
N GLU A 93 -7.45 0.52 5.30
CA GLU A 93 -8.78 0.26 4.72
C GLU A 93 -9.06 1.19 3.52
N PRO A 94 -9.58 0.66 2.40
CA PRO A 94 -9.86 1.45 1.22
C PRO A 94 -11.02 2.42 1.47
N TYR A 95 -10.92 3.61 0.86
CA TYR A 95 -11.97 4.61 0.92
C TYR A 95 -13.29 4.08 0.36
N SER A 96 -14.38 4.30 1.10
CA SER A 96 -15.73 3.87 0.71
C SER A 96 -16.67 5.07 0.54
N ILE A 97 -17.79 4.84 -0.14
CA ILE A 97 -18.83 5.86 -0.31
C ILE A 97 -19.42 6.24 1.06
N GLU A 98 -19.57 5.29 1.98
CA GLU A 98 -20.05 5.56 3.33
C GLU A 98 -19.13 6.52 4.11
N GLU A 99 -17.81 6.40 3.92
CA GLU A 99 -16.85 7.33 4.52
C GLU A 99 -17.07 8.76 4.00
N SER A 100 -17.36 8.90 2.71
CA SER A 100 -17.69 10.18 2.07
C SER A 100 -18.96 10.81 2.63
N GLU A 101 -19.98 10.00 2.88
CA GLU A 101 -21.26 10.46 3.43
C GLU A 101 -21.10 10.88 4.89
N ARG A 102 -20.34 10.12 5.68
CA ARG A 102 -20.00 10.47 7.07
C ARG A 102 -19.26 11.80 7.14
N ALA A 103 -18.30 12.04 6.25
CA ALA A 103 -17.60 13.32 6.16
C ALA A 103 -18.53 14.49 5.78
N ALA A 104 -19.58 14.23 5.00
CA ALA A 104 -20.63 15.19 4.69
C ALA A 104 -21.66 15.39 5.82
N GLY A 105 -21.46 14.77 7.00
CA GLY A 105 -22.35 14.87 8.15
C GLY A 105 -23.46 13.82 8.19
N ARG A 106 -23.46 12.85 7.27
CA ARG A 106 -24.38 11.70 7.27
C ARG A 106 -23.72 10.51 7.98
N GLY A 107 -23.72 10.52 9.31
CA GLY A 107 -23.26 9.39 10.14
C GLY A 107 -22.21 9.78 11.19
N SER A 108 -21.60 8.77 11.82
CA SER A 108 -20.58 8.96 12.86
C SER A 108 -19.15 8.84 12.31
N PHE A 109 -18.22 9.60 12.87
CA PHE A 109 -16.81 9.52 12.53
C PHE A 109 -16.20 8.20 13.00
N GLN A 110 -15.50 7.50 12.10
CA GLN A 110 -14.76 6.29 12.40
C GLN A 110 -13.34 6.44 11.88
N LYS A 111 -12.35 6.08 12.71
CA LYS A 111 -10.94 6.08 12.29
C LYS A 111 -10.68 4.89 11.36
N PRO A 112 -9.87 5.06 10.29
CA PRO A 112 -9.54 3.96 9.39
C PRO A 112 -8.71 2.90 10.12
N LYS A 113 -9.03 1.62 9.90
CA LYS A 113 -8.23 0.52 10.49
C LYS A 113 -6.95 0.31 9.69
N LYS A 114 -5.90 -0.12 10.39
CA LYS A 114 -4.61 -0.48 9.81
C LYS A 114 -4.41 -2.00 9.95
N ARG A 115 -3.98 -2.62 8.86
CA ARG A 115 -3.72 -4.05 8.71
C ARG A 115 -2.25 -4.23 8.37
N VAL A 116 -1.63 -5.28 8.89
CA VAL A 116 -0.29 -5.68 8.43
C VAL A 116 -0.47 -6.66 7.28
N MET A 117 0.07 -6.30 6.11
CA MET A 117 -0.02 -7.10 4.90
C MET A 117 1.32 -7.75 4.60
N GLU A 118 1.34 -9.07 4.58
CA GLU A 118 2.48 -9.84 4.08
C GLU A 118 2.36 -10.08 2.57
N THR A 119 3.51 -10.27 1.91
CA THR A 119 3.55 -10.63 0.49
C THR A 119 2.94 -12.01 0.24
N GLN A 120 2.34 -12.18 -0.93
CA GLN A 120 1.82 -13.47 -1.41
C GLN A 120 2.86 -14.61 -1.26
N PRO A 121 2.49 -15.75 -0.63
CA PRO A 121 3.36 -16.92 -0.51
C PRO A 121 3.62 -17.57 -1.87
N SER A 122 4.71 -18.34 -1.99
CA SER A 122 5.05 -19.04 -3.23
C SER A 122 3.98 -20.09 -3.58
N LYS A 123 3.90 -20.54 -4.85
CA LYS A 123 2.89 -21.53 -5.26
C LYS A 123 2.97 -22.84 -4.46
N GLU A 124 4.17 -23.27 -4.13
CA GLU A 124 4.43 -24.47 -3.32
C GLU A 124 3.89 -24.29 -1.90
N ASP A 125 4.09 -23.11 -1.33
CA ASP A 125 3.54 -22.72 -0.04
C ASP A 125 2.00 -22.66 -0.04
N VAL A 126 1.41 -22.22 -1.16
CA VAL A 126 -0.05 -22.17 -1.34
C VAL A 126 -0.64 -23.59 -1.44
N ILE A 127 0.04 -24.51 -2.14
CA ILE A 127 -0.34 -25.94 -2.17
C ILE A 127 -0.24 -26.55 -0.77
N ALA A 128 0.77 -26.14 0.02
CA ALA A 128 0.89 -26.48 1.43
C ALA A 128 -0.13 -25.78 2.35
N GLY A 129 -1.05 -24.98 1.79
CA GLY A 129 -2.17 -24.35 2.50
C GLY A 129 -1.87 -22.98 3.11
N LYS A 130 -0.70 -22.37 2.85
CA LYS A 130 -0.40 -21.01 3.34
C LYS A 130 -1.25 -19.99 2.57
N ARG A 131 -2.14 -19.31 3.30
CA ARG A 131 -2.98 -18.21 2.79
C ARG A 131 -2.34 -16.86 3.10
N ILE A 132 -2.72 -15.84 2.34
CA ILE A 132 -2.37 -14.46 2.64
C ILE A 132 -3.04 -14.11 3.98
N LYS A 133 -2.24 -13.88 5.01
CA LYS A 133 -2.74 -13.46 6.32
C LYS A 133 -3.00 -11.96 6.28
N VAL A 134 -4.24 -11.58 6.54
CA VAL A 134 -4.62 -10.19 6.82
C VAL A 134 -4.77 -10.10 8.32
N GLU A 135 -3.71 -9.70 9.02
CA GLU A 135 -3.76 -9.51 10.46
C GLU A 135 -4.13 -8.06 10.75
N GLU A 136 -5.28 -7.86 11.40
CA GLU A 136 -5.69 -6.55 11.89
C GLU A 136 -4.83 -6.19 13.11
N VAL A 137 -4.16 -5.03 13.06
CA VAL A 137 -3.44 -4.53 14.23
C VAL A 137 -4.45 -3.80 15.11
N PRO A 138 -4.75 -4.26 16.33
CA PRO A 138 -5.63 -3.53 17.22
C PRO A 138 -4.96 -2.20 17.59
N ASN A 139 -5.64 -1.09 17.32
CA ASN A 139 -5.25 0.24 17.81
C ASN A 139 -5.24 0.21 19.35
N LYS A 140 -4.05 0.16 19.97
CA LYS A 140 -3.85 0.28 21.42
C LYS A 140 -4.02 1.71 21.94
N GLU A 141 -4.85 2.52 21.29
CA GLU A 141 -5.09 3.93 21.63
C GLU A 141 -6.60 4.18 21.76
N GLY A 142 -7.21 3.52 22.74
CA GLY A 142 -8.66 3.64 22.98
C GLY A 142 -9.16 3.18 24.35
N THR A 143 -8.27 2.95 25.32
CA THR A 143 -8.63 2.63 26.71
C THR A 143 -7.72 3.39 27.67
N THR A 144 -7.78 4.71 27.65
CA THR A 144 -7.58 5.50 28.87
C THR A 144 -8.97 5.94 29.29
N ASN A 145 -9.38 5.40 30.42
CA ASN A 145 -10.67 5.56 31.06
C ASN A 145 -11.07 7.03 31.15
N MET A 146 -12.36 7.30 30.93
CA MET A 146 -13.07 8.31 31.72
C MET A 146 -13.01 7.83 33.18
N ALA A 147 -11.90 8.11 33.85
CA ALA A 147 -11.86 8.16 35.31
C ALA A 147 -12.11 9.64 35.66
N GLN A 148 -13.17 9.84 36.43
CA GLN A 148 -13.43 11.08 37.14
C GLN A 148 -12.23 11.33 38.05
N ASP A 149 -11.64 12.52 38.00
CA ASP A 149 -10.79 13.00 39.08
C ASP A 149 -11.18 14.45 39.35
N ASP A 150 -11.83 14.59 40.51
CA ASP A 150 -12.21 15.81 41.19
C ASP A 150 -11.02 16.75 41.39
N ASP A 151 -11.33 18.04 41.44
CA ASP A 151 -10.45 19.13 41.85
C ASP A 151 -9.68 18.80 43.15
N GLN A 152 -8.34 18.85 43.08
CA GLN A 152 -7.51 19.41 44.15
C GLN A 152 -6.13 19.82 43.62
N GLU A 153 -5.85 21.11 43.75
CA GLU A 153 -4.57 21.76 43.49
C GLU A 153 -3.46 21.21 44.40
N GLU A 154 -2.31 20.84 43.85
CA GLU A 154 -1.02 20.92 44.55
C GLU A 154 0.10 21.25 43.54
N LEU A 155 0.98 22.15 43.96
CA LEU A 155 1.93 22.96 43.19
C LEU A 155 3.13 22.20 42.57
N PRO A 156 3.83 22.79 41.57
CA PRO A 156 4.90 22.13 40.83
C PRO A 156 6.21 22.02 41.65
N SER A 157 6.64 20.79 41.91
CA SER A 157 7.97 20.50 42.46
C SER A 157 8.95 20.06 41.37
N THR A 158 10.02 20.82 41.27
CA THR A 158 11.19 20.65 40.41
C THR A 158 11.96 19.37 40.75
N SER A 159 12.49 18.63 39.75
CA SER A 159 13.94 18.34 39.62
C SER A 159 14.26 17.11 38.74
N SER A 160 15.48 17.17 38.20
CA SER A 160 16.31 16.09 37.65
C SER A 160 16.12 15.66 36.19
N SER A 161 17.04 16.22 35.40
CA SER A 161 17.53 15.79 34.11
C SER A 161 17.94 14.31 34.02
N SER A 162 17.56 13.65 32.93
CA SER A 162 18.30 12.52 32.37
C SER A 162 18.36 12.67 30.85
N ALA A 163 19.51 13.15 30.37
CA ALA A 163 19.81 13.34 28.96
C ALA A 163 19.93 12.00 28.22
N LYS A 164 19.19 11.82 27.12
CA LYS A 164 19.36 10.69 26.20
C LYS A 164 20.71 10.81 25.47
N PRO A 165 21.51 9.73 25.35
CA PRO A 165 22.78 9.78 24.63
C PRO A 165 22.55 9.94 23.11
N LYS A 166 23.15 10.98 22.53
CA LYS A 166 23.21 11.18 21.07
C LYS A 166 24.13 10.13 20.44
N ARG A 167 23.60 9.35 19.49
CA ARG A 167 24.40 8.44 18.65
C ARG A 167 25.42 9.25 17.84
N LYS A 168 26.72 8.95 17.98
CA LYS A 168 27.79 9.54 17.16
C LYS A 168 27.69 9.01 15.71
N ARG A 169 27.79 9.93 14.75
CA ARG A 169 27.90 9.63 13.31
C ARG A 169 29.35 9.22 13.03
N PRO A 170 29.64 8.07 12.40
CA PRO A 170 31.02 7.70 12.08
C PRO A 170 31.58 8.66 11.03
N GLN A 171 32.80 9.14 11.26
CA GLN A 171 33.56 9.94 10.30
C GLN A 171 34.09 9.00 9.21
N ASN A 172 33.85 9.36 7.94
CA ASN A 172 34.53 8.72 6.82
C ASN A 172 36.02 8.98 6.97
N MET A 173 36.81 7.92 7.11
CA MET A 173 38.26 8.01 6.92
C MET A 173 38.54 7.88 5.44
N GLU A 174 39.06 8.94 4.84
CA GLU A 174 39.67 8.92 3.51
C GLU A 174 41.06 8.27 3.63
N THR A 175 41.28 7.23 2.83
CA THR A 175 42.58 6.82 2.26
C THR A 175 42.29 6.19 0.91
#